data_AF-A0A2N2BRU8-F1
#
_entry.id   AF-A0A2N2BRU8-F1
#
_cell.length_a   1.000
_cell.length_b   1.000
_cell.length_c   1.000
_cell.angle_alpha   90.00
_cell.angle_beta   90.00
_cell.angle_gamma   90.00
#
_symmetry.space_group_name_H-M   'P 1'
#
loop_
_entity.id
_entity.type
_entity.pdbx_description
1 polymer ?
#
loop_
_entity_poly.entity_id
_entity_poly.type
_entity_poly.pdbx_seq_one_letter_code
_entity_poly.pdbx_strand_id
1 'polypeptide(L)'
;MNILSLLSFTVFIFYSILALYSLKQGLNDELHMMAILADLSLALWAFCYTFIYGAPTAETAFFWHRAGSIGWSLFPVFICHLLLVLTRNTGFLEKKWQLILFYTLPIIILIKNLFSETTCVALNFVPSLTNLGWAYRNEPSNTWTWIYVLYLSLYIGGALYFVNKWQSASAYADEKKQGLFFIAVITLILILGQFTDIILPFFAPVLPPL
;
A
#
# COMPACT_ATOMS: atom_id res chain seq x y z
N MET A 1 21.57 -14.92 -1.05
CA MET A 1 20.51 -13.95 -1.38
C MET A 1 19.45 -14.07 -0.30
N ASN A 2 19.00 -12.95 0.28
CA ASN A 2 18.00 -12.96 1.35
C ASN A 2 16.68 -13.55 0.81
N ILE A 3 16.02 -14.43 1.56
CA ILE A 3 14.75 -15.07 1.14
C ILE A 3 13.64 -14.03 0.93
N LEU A 4 13.60 -12.98 1.76
CA LEU A 4 12.66 -11.88 1.62
C LEU A 4 12.92 -11.09 0.33
N SER A 5 14.18 -10.90 -0.05
CA SER A 5 14.51 -10.29 -1.35
C SER A 5 13.97 -11.11 -2.52
N LEU A 6 14.11 -12.45 -2.48
CA LEU A 6 13.59 -13.32 -3.53
C LEU A 6 12.05 -13.27 -3.60
N LEU A 7 11.39 -13.27 -2.44
CA LEU A 7 9.92 -13.15 -2.36
C LEU A 7 9.45 -11.80 -2.90
N SER A 8 10.05 -10.69 -2.47
CA SER A 8 9.70 -9.36 -2.98
C SER A 8 9.98 -9.22 -4.47
N PHE A 9 11.05 -9.82 -5.00
CA PHE A 9 11.29 -9.82 -6.45
C PHE A 9 10.22 -10.65 -7.21
N THR A 10 9.80 -11.77 -6.65
CA THR A 10 8.69 -12.58 -7.21
C THR A 10 7.39 -11.79 -7.22
N VAL A 11 7.09 -11.06 -6.14
CA VAL A 11 5.92 -10.18 -6.01
C VAL A 11 5.99 -9.04 -7.04
N PHE A 12 7.17 -8.43 -7.23
CA PHE A 12 7.39 -7.43 -8.28
C PHE A 12 7.05 -7.97 -9.68
N ILE A 13 7.53 -9.16 -10.03
CA ILE A 13 7.22 -9.79 -11.33
C ILE A 13 5.71 -10.04 -11.45
N PHE A 14 5.09 -10.60 -10.42
CA PHE A 14 3.67 -10.90 -10.41
C PHE A 14 2.81 -9.65 -10.69
N TYR A 15 3.01 -8.57 -9.93
CA TYR A 15 2.26 -7.33 -10.14
C TYR A 15 2.61 -6.62 -11.44
N SER A 16 3.85 -6.76 -11.93
CA SER A 16 4.21 -6.25 -13.27
C SER A 16 3.43 -6.98 -14.38
N ILE A 17 3.25 -8.30 -14.26
CA ILE A 17 2.44 -9.09 -15.20
C ILE A 17 0.97 -8.68 -15.12
N LEU A 18 0.42 -8.48 -13.91
CA LEU A 18 -0.95 -8.00 -13.73
C LEU A 18 -1.17 -6.63 -14.35
N ALA A 19 -0.26 -5.68 -14.13
CA ALA A 19 -0.32 -4.36 -14.77
C ALA A 19 -0.31 -4.48 -16.30
N LEU A 20 0.57 -5.32 -16.88
CA LEU A 20 0.62 -5.59 -18.31
C LEU A 20 -0.63 -6.28 -18.85
N TYR A 21 -1.26 -7.14 -18.06
CA TYR A 21 -2.52 -7.78 -18.41
C TYR A 21 -3.67 -6.76 -18.44
N SER A 22 -3.79 -5.93 -17.40
CA SER A 22 -4.78 -4.86 -17.33
C SER A 22 -4.60 -3.83 -18.46
N LEU A 23 -3.36 -3.55 -18.87
CA LEU A 23 -3.05 -2.72 -20.05
C LEU A 23 -3.65 -3.28 -21.34
N LYS A 24 -3.66 -4.61 -21.52
CA LYS A 24 -4.23 -5.26 -22.72
C LYS A 24 -5.76 -5.18 -22.76
N GLN A 25 -6.41 -5.03 -21.62
CA GLN A 25 -7.87 -4.91 -21.53
C GLN A 25 -8.38 -3.50 -21.90
N GLY A 26 -7.48 -2.51 -21.95
CA GLY A 26 -7.73 -1.19 -22.51
C GLY A 26 -7.50 -0.05 -21.52
N LEU A 27 -6.86 1.02 -21.98
CA LEU A 27 -6.51 2.22 -21.20
C LEU A 27 -7.64 3.24 -21.05
N ASN A 28 -8.70 3.11 -21.85
CA ASN A 28 -9.80 4.08 -21.88
C ASN A 28 -10.85 3.82 -20.79
N ASP A 29 -10.76 2.69 -20.10
CA ASP A 29 -11.62 2.37 -18.96
C ASP A 29 -10.94 2.82 -17.67
N GLU A 30 -11.62 3.68 -16.90
CA GLU A 30 -11.16 4.17 -15.60
C GLU A 30 -10.85 3.02 -14.64
N LEU A 31 -11.63 1.94 -14.68
CA LEU A 31 -11.41 0.75 -13.86
C LEU A 31 -10.05 0.12 -14.16
N HIS A 32 -9.75 -0.14 -15.43
CA HIS A 32 -8.47 -0.74 -15.82
C HIS A 32 -7.30 0.19 -15.53
N MET A 33 -7.45 1.50 -15.76
CA MET A 33 -6.40 2.47 -15.42
C MET A 33 -6.07 2.46 -13.92
N MET A 34 -7.09 2.47 -13.05
CA MET A 34 -6.85 2.41 -11.60
C MET A 34 -6.24 1.08 -11.16
N ALA A 35 -6.60 -0.03 -11.81
CA ALA A 35 -5.98 -1.34 -11.55
C ALA A 35 -4.50 -1.32 -11.92
N ILE A 36 -4.15 -0.78 -13.10
CA ILE A 36 -2.76 -0.62 -13.54
C ILE A 36 -1.96 0.23 -12.55
N LEU A 37 -2.51 1.36 -12.10
CA LEU A 37 -1.82 2.24 -11.15
C LEU A 37 -1.62 1.57 -9.78
N ALA A 38 -2.61 0.81 -9.31
CA ALA A 38 -2.48 0.03 -8.08
C ALA A 38 -1.41 -1.07 -8.21
N ASP A 39 -1.43 -1.83 -9.31
CA ASP A 39 -0.46 -2.91 -9.58
C ASP A 39 0.96 -2.37 -9.74
N LEU A 40 1.14 -1.26 -10.46
CA LEU A 40 2.44 -0.61 -10.61
C LEU A 40 2.97 -0.06 -9.28
N SER A 41 2.08 0.42 -8.40
CA SER A 41 2.46 0.87 -7.06
C SER A 41 2.99 -0.30 -6.22
N LEU A 42 2.31 -1.45 -6.24
CA LEU A 42 2.77 -2.66 -5.56
C LEU A 42 4.06 -3.22 -6.18
N ALA A 43 4.17 -3.21 -7.50
CA ALA A 43 5.37 -3.64 -8.21
C ALA A 43 6.58 -2.77 -7.81
N LEU A 44 6.45 -1.44 -7.86
CA LEU A 44 7.52 -0.52 -7.48
C LEU A 44 7.92 -0.69 -6.00
N TRP A 45 6.93 -0.82 -5.12
CA TRP A 45 7.19 -1.08 -3.70
C TRP A 45 8.01 -2.37 -3.52
N ALA A 46 7.54 -3.49 -4.09
CA ALA A 46 8.20 -4.79 -3.97
C ALA A 46 9.60 -4.81 -4.62
N PHE A 47 9.76 -4.12 -5.75
CA PHE A 47 11.06 -3.95 -6.41
C PHE A 47 12.07 -3.28 -5.48
N CYS A 48 11.70 -2.17 -4.86
CA CYS A 48 12.59 -1.49 -3.91
C CYS A 48 12.92 -2.37 -2.70
N TYR A 49 11.95 -3.14 -2.19
CA TYR A 49 12.15 -3.98 -1.00
C TYR A 49 13.05 -5.18 -1.28
N THR A 50 13.14 -5.62 -2.53
CA THR A 50 14.16 -6.59 -2.98
C THR A 50 15.57 -6.17 -2.53
N PHE A 51 15.87 -4.88 -2.57
CA PHE A 51 17.19 -4.34 -2.20
C PHE A 51 17.32 -3.97 -0.73
N ILE A 52 16.22 -3.67 -0.03
CA ILE A 52 16.25 -3.30 1.39
C ILE A 52 16.83 -4.45 2.21
N TYR A 53 16.30 -5.68 2.09
CA TYR A 53 16.68 -6.78 2.99
C TYR A 53 18.14 -7.23 2.87
N GLY A 54 18.78 -6.94 1.73
CA GLY A 54 20.19 -7.23 1.47
C GLY A 54 21.10 -6.00 1.52
N ALA A 55 20.59 -4.83 1.92
CA ALA A 55 21.35 -3.60 1.92
C ALA A 55 22.56 -3.68 2.89
N PRO A 56 23.74 -3.20 2.48
CA PRO A 56 24.96 -3.27 3.30
C PRO A 56 24.95 -2.29 4.48
N THR A 57 24.19 -1.20 4.37
CA THR A 57 24.12 -0.15 5.41
C THR A 57 22.68 0.35 5.60
N ALA A 58 22.43 0.99 6.75
CA ALA A 58 21.12 1.56 7.08
C ALA A 58 20.73 2.66 6.09
N GLU A 59 21.71 3.45 5.63
CA GLU A 59 21.51 4.52 4.65
C GLU A 59 21.08 3.94 3.29
N THR A 60 21.68 2.83 2.87
CA THR A 60 21.30 2.13 1.64
C THR A 60 19.90 1.53 1.77
N ALA A 61 19.57 0.93 2.91
CA ALA A 61 18.22 0.43 3.20
C ALA A 61 17.19 1.59 3.16
N PHE A 62 17.53 2.71 3.78
CA PHE A 62 16.67 3.90 3.82
C PHE A 62 16.45 4.51 2.43
N PHE A 63 17.49 4.55 1.59
CA PHE A 63 17.38 5.01 0.20
C PHE A 63 16.32 4.19 -0.57
N TRP A 64 16.42 2.85 -0.51
CA TRP A 64 15.46 1.97 -1.17
C TRP A 64 14.06 2.06 -0.54
N HIS A 65 13.97 2.20 0.77
CA HIS A 65 12.68 2.42 1.45
C HIS A 65 11.99 3.70 0.98
N ARG A 66 12.75 4.79 0.85
CA ARG A 66 12.27 6.07 0.32
C ARG A 66 11.82 5.94 -1.14
N ALA A 67 12.58 5.28 -1.99
CA ALA A 67 12.15 5.01 -3.37
C ALA A 67 10.85 4.18 -3.40
N GLY A 68 10.76 3.15 -2.55
CA GLY A 68 9.57 2.30 -2.41
C GLY A 68 8.34 3.05 -1.87
N SER A 69 8.53 4.20 -1.24
CA SER A 69 7.43 5.03 -0.71
C SER A 69 6.49 5.57 -1.76
N ILE A 70 6.94 5.67 -3.01
CA ILE A 70 6.06 5.97 -4.14
C ILE A 70 4.93 4.93 -4.21
N GLY A 71 5.29 3.65 -4.08
CA GLY A 71 4.33 2.55 -4.12
C GLY A 71 3.40 2.54 -2.90
N TRP A 72 3.95 2.42 -1.68
CA TRP A 72 3.13 2.28 -0.47
C TRP A 72 2.38 3.55 -0.05
N SER A 73 2.77 4.73 -0.54
CA SER A 73 1.99 5.96 -0.32
C SER A 73 0.80 6.07 -1.27
N LEU A 74 0.95 5.67 -2.54
CA LEU A 74 -0.08 5.84 -3.57
C LEU A 74 -1.00 4.63 -3.75
N PHE A 75 -0.55 3.43 -3.40
CA PHE A 75 -1.37 2.22 -3.51
C PHE A 75 -2.74 2.37 -2.81
N PRO A 76 -2.84 2.85 -1.54
CA PRO A 76 -4.13 2.93 -0.84
C PRO A 76 -5.15 3.84 -1.54
N VAL A 77 -4.70 4.94 -2.17
CA VAL A 77 -5.61 5.81 -2.92
C VAL A 77 -6.05 5.19 -4.23
N PHE A 78 -5.15 4.54 -4.97
CA PHE A 78 -5.51 3.90 -6.23
C PHE A 78 -6.44 2.69 -6.04
N ILE A 79 -6.19 1.85 -5.02
CA ILE A 79 -7.09 0.72 -4.73
C ILE A 79 -8.45 1.21 -4.23
N CYS A 80 -8.49 2.28 -3.44
CA CYS A 80 -9.75 2.89 -3.01
C CYS A 80 -10.53 3.43 -4.21
N HIS A 81 -9.85 4.14 -5.13
CA HIS A 81 -10.48 4.64 -6.34
C HIS A 81 -11.00 3.49 -7.23
N LEU A 82 -10.18 2.45 -7.44
CA LEU A 82 -10.58 1.26 -8.18
C LEU A 82 -11.86 0.64 -7.61
N LEU A 83 -11.95 0.49 -6.29
CA LEU A 83 -13.11 -0.10 -5.63
C LEU A 83 -14.34 0.81 -5.67
N LEU A 84 -14.17 2.13 -5.68
CA LEU A 84 -15.27 3.07 -5.91
C LEU A 84 -15.83 2.94 -7.33
N VAL A 85 -14.98 2.81 -8.34
CA VAL A 85 -15.38 2.58 -9.72
C VAL A 85 -16.09 1.24 -9.86
N LEU A 86 -15.50 0.16 -9.31
CA LEU A 86 -16.07 -1.19 -9.31
C LEU A 86 -17.47 -1.23 -8.70
N THR A 87 -17.65 -0.56 -7.56
CA THR A 87 -18.92 -0.54 -6.82
C THR A 87 -19.90 0.51 -7.35
N ARG A 88 -19.55 1.23 -8.43
CA ARG A 88 -20.34 2.31 -9.06
C ARG A 88 -20.68 3.45 -8.09
N ASN A 89 -19.79 3.74 -7.15
CA ASN A 89 -19.92 4.83 -6.18
C ASN A 89 -19.01 6.02 -6.54
N THR A 90 -18.81 6.30 -7.82
CA THR A 90 -17.98 7.40 -8.31
C THR A 90 -18.57 8.79 -8.03
N GLY A 91 -19.81 8.88 -7.53
CA GLY A 91 -20.47 10.11 -7.07
C GLY A 91 -19.65 10.96 -6.09
N PHE A 92 -18.75 10.33 -5.33
CA PHE A 92 -17.84 11.02 -4.42
C PHE A 92 -16.66 11.72 -5.13
N LEU A 93 -16.42 11.43 -6.40
CA LEU A 93 -15.30 11.91 -7.20
C LEU A 93 -15.74 12.65 -8.47
N GLU A 94 -17.04 12.89 -8.65
CA GLU A 94 -17.59 13.56 -9.83
C GLU A 94 -17.08 15.00 -10.00
N LYS A 95 -16.99 15.76 -8.90
CA LYS A 95 -16.55 17.15 -8.96
C LYS A 95 -15.03 17.21 -8.88
N LYS A 96 -14.42 18.04 -9.75
CA LYS A 96 -12.97 18.27 -9.77
C LYS A 96 -12.37 18.57 -8.40
N TRP A 97 -13.04 19.34 -7.55
CA TRP A 97 -12.54 19.66 -6.20
C TRP A 97 -12.57 18.44 -5.25
N GLN A 98 -13.54 17.53 -5.40
CA GLN A 98 -13.60 16.30 -4.61
C GLN A 98 -12.46 15.37 -5.01
N LEU A 99 -12.22 15.25 -6.32
CA LEU A 99 -11.09 14.50 -6.85
C LEU A 99 -9.76 15.07 -6.35
N ILE A 100 -9.58 16.40 -6.43
CA ILE A 100 -8.37 17.06 -5.90
C ILE A 100 -8.20 16.72 -4.42
N LEU A 101 -9.24 16.93 -3.60
CA LEU A 101 -9.19 16.64 -2.18
C LEU A 101 -8.85 15.17 -1.88
N PHE A 102 -9.39 14.25 -2.68
CA PHE A 102 -9.15 12.81 -2.56
C PHE A 102 -7.70 12.41 -2.87
N TYR A 103 -6.97 13.18 -3.68
CA TYR A 103 -5.54 12.91 -3.95
C TYR A 103 -4.59 13.76 -3.10
N THR A 104 -5.07 14.84 -2.49
CA THR A 104 -4.23 15.77 -1.70
C THR A 104 -3.49 15.07 -0.57
N LEU A 105 -4.17 14.31 0.29
CA LEU A 105 -3.54 13.65 1.44
C LEU A 105 -2.47 12.61 1.02
N PRO A 106 -2.74 11.69 0.07
CA PRO A 106 -1.72 10.79 -0.49
C PRO A 106 -0.49 11.52 -1.05
N ILE A 107 -0.71 12.63 -1.76
CA ILE A 107 0.39 13.43 -2.34
C ILE A 107 1.22 14.09 -1.24
N ILE A 108 0.61 14.63 -0.18
CA ILE A 108 1.33 15.20 0.96
C ILE A 108 2.19 14.12 1.64
N ILE A 109 1.64 12.92 1.85
CA ILE A 109 2.37 11.78 2.43
C ILE A 109 3.54 11.39 1.53
N LEU A 110 3.33 11.29 0.22
CA LEU A 110 4.38 10.99 -0.74
C LEU A 110 5.52 12.02 -0.70
N ILE A 111 5.18 13.31 -0.75
CA ILE A 111 6.17 14.40 -0.67
C ILE A 111 6.95 14.32 0.65
N LYS A 112 6.25 14.10 1.78
CA LYS A 112 6.89 13.92 3.08
C LYS A 112 7.92 12.79 3.04
N ASN A 113 7.57 11.63 2.49
CA ASN A 113 8.45 10.46 2.46
C ASN A 113 9.65 10.64 1.54
N LEU A 114 9.47 11.30 0.39
CA LEU A 114 10.52 11.50 -0.60
C LEU A 114 11.55 12.56 -0.20
N PHE A 115 11.11 13.65 0.44
CA PHE A 115 11.96 14.83 0.62
C PHE A 115 12.40 15.10 2.06
N SER A 116 11.85 14.38 3.04
CA SER A 116 12.30 14.51 4.43
C SER A 116 13.36 13.51 4.81
N GLU A 117 14.11 13.81 5.87
CA GLU A 117 15.08 12.91 6.48
C GLU A 117 14.44 11.57 6.91
N THR A 118 13.23 11.63 7.47
CA THR A 118 12.45 10.47 7.93
C THR A 118 11.23 10.19 7.06
N THR A 119 10.69 8.96 7.11
CA THR A 119 9.39 8.64 6.50
C THR A 119 8.29 8.60 7.56
N CYS A 120 7.03 8.47 7.12
CA CYS A 120 5.89 8.32 8.02
C CYS A 120 5.98 7.07 8.90
N VAL A 121 6.66 6.01 8.45
CA VAL A 121 6.70 4.70 9.11
C VAL A 121 8.06 4.33 9.69
N ALA A 122 9.13 5.03 9.29
CA ALA A 122 10.48 4.77 9.76
C ALA A 122 11.24 6.08 10.03
N LEU A 123 11.69 6.24 11.29
CA LEU A 123 12.64 7.28 11.66
C LEU A 123 14.06 6.89 11.29
N ASN A 124 14.39 5.60 11.39
CA ASN A 124 15.64 5.01 10.92
C ASN A 124 15.46 3.50 10.68
N PHE A 125 16.48 2.83 10.14
CA PHE A 125 16.60 1.38 10.09
C PHE A 125 17.62 0.86 11.08
N VAL A 126 17.32 -0.29 11.67
CA VAL A 126 18.24 -1.05 12.52
C VAL A 126 18.29 -2.50 12.06
N PRO A 127 19.37 -3.26 12.33
CA PRO A 127 19.40 -4.68 12.04
C PRO A 127 18.24 -5.41 12.74
N SER A 128 17.52 -6.24 11.98
CA SER A 128 16.43 -7.06 12.53
C SER A 128 16.97 -8.12 13.48
N LEU A 129 16.24 -8.40 14.58
CA LEU A 129 16.64 -9.45 15.53
C LEU A 129 16.59 -10.86 14.93
N THR A 130 15.85 -11.04 13.84
CA THR A 130 15.76 -12.29 13.09
C THR A 130 16.90 -12.50 12.09
N ASN A 131 17.84 -11.55 11.97
CA ASN A 131 18.91 -11.55 10.96
C ASN A 131 18.40 -11.64 9.51
N LEU A 132 17.15 -11.25 9.26
CA LEU A 132 16.51 -11.25 7.94
C LEU A 132 16.66 -9.90 7.22
N GLY A 133 17.60 -9.06 7.64
CA GLY A 133 17.86 -7.74 7.06
C GLY A 133 17.57 -6.63 8.06
N TRP A 134 16.81 -5.63 7.63
CA TRP A 134 16.59 -4.38 8.37
C TRP A 134 15.16 -4.27 8.87
N ALA A 135 15.00 -3.80 10.10
CA ALA A 135 13.72 -3.50 10.72
C ALA A 135 13.52 -1.99 10.85
N TYR A 136 12.27 -1.53 10.82
CA TYR A 136 11.95 -0.15 11.12
C TYR A 136 12.28 0.18 12.57
N ARG A 137 12.79 1.38 12.78
CA ARG A 137 12.79 2.03 14.07
C ARG A 137 11.81 3.20 14.01
N ASN A 138 10.80 3.15 14.85
CA ASN A 138 9.78 4.20 14.94
C ASN A 138 9.39 4.43 16.41
N GLU A 139 8.74 5.55 16.68
CA GLU A 139 8.36 5.95 18.04
C GLU A 139 6.90 6.40 18.08
N PRO A 140 6.14 6.12 19.15
CA PRO A 140 4.75 6.56 19.27
C PRO A 140 4.56 8.09 19.23
N SER A 141 5.61 8.85 19.52
CA SER A 141 5.65 10.32 19.41
C SER A 141 5.66 10.82 17.96
N ASN A 142 5.90 9.95 16.98
CA ASN A 142 5.94 10.33 15.57
C ASN A 142 4.53 10.62 15.02
N THR A 143 4.16 11.89 15.01
CA THR A 143 2.85 12.36 14.49
C THR A 143 2.58 11.90 13.06
N TRP A 144 3.61 11.78 12.21
CA TRP A 144 3.45 11.36 10.81
C TRP A 144 3.00 9.91 10.68
N THR A 145 3.35 9.04 11.63
CA THR A 145 2.84 7.66 11.68
C THR A 145 1.34 7.65 11.89
N TRP A 146 0.83 8.45 12.82
CA TRP A 146 -0.60 8.53 13.08
C TRP A 146 -1.38 9.15 11.93
N ILE A 147 -0.80 10.14 11.23
CA ILE A 147 -1.38 10.67 10.00
C ILE A 147 -1.46 9.58 8.92
N TYR A 148 -0.41 8.77 8.77
CA TYR A 148 -0.40 7.66 7.82
C TYR A 148 -1.40 6.55 8.18
N VAL A 149 -1.52 6.20 9.46
CA VAL A 149 -2.55 5.24 9.95
C VAL A 149 -3.96 5.78 9.71
N LEU A 150 -4.20 7.06 9.95
CA LEU A 150 -5.49 7.71 9.65
C LEU A 150 -5.78 7.66 8.14
N TYR A 151 -4.78 7.98 7.31
CA TYR A 151 -4.88 7.87 5.86
C TYR A 151 -5.28 6.45 5.42
N LEU A 152 -4.55 5.42 5.87
CA LEU A 152 -4.88 4.02 5.55
C LEU A 152 -6.28 3.65 6.01
N SER A 153 -6.66 4.05 7.22
CA SER A 153 -7.97 3.75 7.81
C SER A 153 -9.12 4.38 7.01
N LEU A 154 -8.96 5.64 6.58
CA LEU A 154 -9.98 6.34 5.81
C LEU A 154 -10.15 5.75 4.40
N TYR A 155 -9.05 5.49 3.70
CA TYR A 155 -9.12 5.04 2.31
C TYR A 155 -9.50 3.57 2.21
N ILE A 156 -8.83 2.69 2.97
CA ILE A 156 -9.14 1.26 2.91
C ILE A 156 -10.45 0.96 3.65
N GLY A 157 -10.70 1.59 4.80
CA GLY A 157 -11.97 1.45 5.52
C GLY A 157 -13.16 1.97 4.70
N GLY A 158 -12.99 3.12 4.02
CA GLY A 158 -13.98 3.64 3.07
C GLY A 158 -14.23 2.68 1.92
N ALA A 159 -13.17 2.14 1.30
CA ALA A 159 -13.30 1.18 0.21
C ALA A 159 -14.03 -0.09 0.66
N LEU A 160 -13.68 -0.65 1.81
CA LEU A 160 -14.35 -1.82 2.40
C LEU A 160 -15.84 -1.55 2.70
N TYR A 161 -16.17 -0.36 3.19
CA TYR A 161 -17.56 0.06 3.39
C TYR A 161 -18.35 0.01 2.08
N PHE A 162 -17.82 0.58 1.00
CA PHE A 162 -18.50 0.58 -0.31
C PHE A 162 -18.60 -0.81 -0.91
N VAL A 163 -17.56 -1.64 -0.80
CA VAL A 163 -17.60 -3.05 -1.23
C VAL A 163 -18.66 -3.82 -0.44
N ASN A 164 -18.72 -3.65 0.88
CA ASN A 164 -19.72 -4.32 1.72
C ASN A 164 -21.15 -3.88 1.37
N LYS A 165 -21.36 -2.59 1.14
CA LYS A 165 -22.65 -2.04 0.70
C LYS A 165 -23.06 -2.62 -0.67
N TRP A 166 -22.14 -2.66 -1.63
CA TRP A 166 -22.36 -3.18 -2.98
C TRP A 166 -22.71 -4.67 -2.97
N GLN A 167 -21.89 -5.50 -2.30
CA GLN A 167 -22.12 -6.95 -2.27
C GLN A 167 -23.45 -7.29 -1.57
N SER A 168 -23.78 -6.59 -0.47
CA SER A 168 -25.02 -6.83 0.26
C SER A 168 -26.27 -6.48 -0.55
N ALA A 169 -26.18 -5.45 -1.39
CA ALA A 169 -27.27 -5.00 -2.26
C ALA A 169 -27.38 -5.80 -3.56
N SER A 170 -26.37 -6.57 -3.93
CA SER A 170 -26.37 -7.32 -5.19
C SER A 170 -27.40 -8.46 -5.19
N ALA A 171 -28.07 -8.64 -6.34
CA ALA A 171 -28.91 -9.81 -6.59
C ALA A 171 -28.09 -11.02 -7.10
N TYR A 172 -26.85 -10.79 -7.56
CA TYR A 172 -26.02 -11.81 -8.20
C TYR A 172 -25.11 -12.49 -7.18
N ALA A 173 -25.13 -13.83 -7.17
CA ALA A 173 -24.33 -14.61 -6.24
C ALA A 173 -22.81 -14.42 -6.44
N ASP A 174 -22.37 -14.17 -7.67
CA ASP A 174 -20.96 -13.98 -7.98
C ASP A 174 -20.42 -12.66 -7.43
N GLU A 175 -21.19 -11.57 -7.52
CA GLU A 175 -20.83 -10.27 -6.93
C GLU A 175 -20.73 -10.36 -5.39
N LYS A 176 -21.63 -11.13 -4.76
CA LYS A 176 -21.55 -11.42 -3.31
C LYS A 176 -20.26 -12.12 -2.92
N LYS A 177 -19.91 -13.18 -3.65
CA LYS A 177 -18.68 -13.94 -3.42
C LYS A 177 -17.44 -13.08 -3.63
N GLN A 178 -17.41 -12.28 -4.71
CA GLN A 178 -16.30 -11.37 -4.99
C GLN A 178 -16.14 -10.31 -3.90
N GLY A 179 -17.23 -9.67 -3.47
CA GLY A 179 -17.20 -8.67 -2.41
C GLY A 179 -16.73 -9.24 -1.08
N LEU A 180 -17.24 -10.41 -0.68
CA LEU A 180 -16.78 -11.11 0.53
C LEU A 180 -15.31 -11.49 0.46
N PHE A 181 -14.84 -11.95 -0.71
CA PHE A 181 -13.43 -12.27 -0.93
C PHE A 181 -12.55 -11.03 -0.75
N PHE A 182 -12.90 -9.90 -1.38
CA PHE A 182 -12.17 -8.65 -1.20
C PHE A 182 -12.12 -8.21 0.26
N ILE A 183 -13.26 -8.25 0.96
CA ILE A 183 -13.32 -7.87 2.37
C ILE A 183 -12.40 -8.77 3.20
N ALA A 184 -12.51 -10.10 3.06
CA ALA A 184 -11.73 -11.04 3.84
C ALA A 184 -10.21 -10.86 3.61
N VAL A 185 -9.79 -10.78 2.34
CA VAL A 185 -8.36 -10.67 1.99
C VAL A 185 -7.78 -9.32 2.41
N ILE A 186 -8.46 -8.21 2.10
CA ILE A 186 -7.97 -6.86 2.44
C ILE A 186 -7.91 -6.69 3.96
N THR A 187 -8.92 -7.14 4.70
CA THR A 187 -8.91 -7.07 6.17
C THR A 187 -7.78 -7.91 6.76
N LEU A 188 -7.55 -9.12 6.25
CA LEU A 188 -6.44 -9.96 6.72
C LEU A 188 -5.08 -9.29 6.48
N ILE A 189 -4.84 -8.80 5.27
CA ILE A 189 -3.59 -8.12 4.91
C ILE A 189 -3.39 -6.86 5.75
N LEU A 190 -4.44 -6.07 5.99
CA LEU A 190 -4.36 -4.89 6.85
C LEU A 190 -3.97 -5.25 8.28
N ILE A 191 -4.59 -6.27 8.87
CA ILE A 191 -4.28 -6.67 10.26
C ILE A 191 -2.81 -7.10 10.34
N LEU A 192 -2.35 -7.92 9.39
CA LEU A 192 -0.97 -8.38 9.35
C LEU A 192 0.01 -7.22 9.18
N GLY A 193 -0.19 -6.37 8.18
CA GLY A 193 0.70 -5.24 7.88
C GLY A 193 0.73 -4.20 8.99
N GLN A 194 -0.41 -3.84 9.59
CA GLN A 194 -0.43 -2.91 10.73
C GLN A 194 0.34 -3.47 11.93
N PHE A 195 0.20 -4.79 12.16
CA PHE A 195 0.92 -5.43 13.25
C PHE A 195 2.43 -5.46 13.01
N THR A 196 2.88 -5.84 11.80
CA THR A 196 4.31 -5.97 11.48
C THR A 196 5.02 -4.63 11.31
N ASP A 197 4.36 -3.65 10.68
CA ASP A 197 5.04 -2.44 10.19
C ASP A 197 4.81 -1.22 11.08
N ILE A 198 3.75 -1.22 11.91
CA ILE A 198 3.42 -0.09 12.78
C ILE A 198 3.54 -0.47 14.25
N ILE A 199 2.85 -1.53 14.68
CA ILE A 199 2.78 -1.90 16.11
C ILE A 199 4.12 -2.49 16.58
N LEU A 200 4.63 -3.51 15.90
CA LEU A 200 5.84 -4.24 16.32
C LEU A 200 7.08 -3.32 16.44
N PRO A 201 7.35 -2.40 15.49
CA PRO A 201 8.52 -1.52 15.55
C PRO A 201 8.53 -0.53 16.72
N PHE A 202 7.39 -0.28 17.39
CA PHE A 202 7.34 0.54 18.61
C PHE A 202 7.92 -0.17 19.83
N PHE A 203 7.89 -1.51 19.85
CA PHE A 203 8.31 -2.29 21.01
C PHE A 203 9.66 -2.96 20.78
N ALA A 204 9.88 -3.52 19.59
CA ALA A 204 11.13 -4.16 19.25
C ALA A 204 11.32 -4.24 17.72
N PRO A 205 12.55 -4.03 17.22
CA PRO A 205 12.90 -4.19 15.80
C PRO A 205 13.07 -5.69 15.45
N VAL A 206 12.05 -6.50 15.70
CA VAL A 206 12.14 -7.96 15.59
C VAL A 206 12.16 -8.39 14.12
N LEU A 207 11.22 -7.87 13.33
CA LEU A 207 10.98 -8.29 11.96
C LEU A 207 11.34 -7.17 10.99
N PRO A 208 11.89 -7.52 9.82
CA PRO A 208 11.86 -6.63 8.67
C PRO A 208 10.42 -6.25 8.31
N PRO A 209 10.22 -5.13 7.61
CA PRO A 209 8.89 -4.81 7.08
C PRO A 209 8.48 -5.85 6.05
N LEU A 210 7.21 -6.28 6.08
CA LEU A 210 6.71 -7.43 5.30
C LEU A 210 5.57 -7.05 4.36
#